data_AF-A0A821DDR7-F1
#
_entry.id   AF-A0A821DDR7-F1
#
_cell.length_a   1.000
_cell.length_b   1.000
_cell.length_c   1.000
_cell.angle_alpha   90.00
_cell.angle_beta   90.00
_cell.angle_gamma   90.00
#
_symmetry.space_group_name_H-M   'P 1'
#
loop_
_entity.id
_entity.type
_entity.pdbx_description
1 polymer ?
#
loop_
_entity_poly.entity_id
_entity_poly.type
_entity_poly.pdbx_seq_one_letter_code
_entity_poly.pdbx_strand_id
1 'polypeptide(L)'
;MAAVRLNDGLMVILGGDCCHSRQLLLGKEQIAILENGTSLHEDIDTTKETIRRSREWVEKSNGTVGIILAHDGELADALPSKIAKQIQVA
;
A
#
# COMPACT_ATOMS: atom_id res chain seq x y z
N MET A 1 0.44 -3.61 -9.07
CA MET A 1 0.31 -4.10 -7.68
C MET A 1 0.38 -5.61 -7.70
N ALA A 2 1.02 -6.23 -6.70
CA ALA A 2 1.11 -7.69 -6.58
C ALA A 2 0.77 -8.10 -5.14
N ALA A 3 0.40 -9.36 -4.94
CA ALA A 3 0.17 -9.90 -3.60
C ALA A 3 0.94 -11.21 -3.42
N VAL A 4 1.55 -11.38 -2.26
CA VAL A 4 2.24 -12.59 -1.86
C VAL A 4 1.59 -13.15 -0.59
N ARG A 5 1.32 -14.46 -0.60
CA ARG A 5 0.88 -15.18 0.60
C ARG A 5 2.12 -15.62 1.37
N LEU A 6 2.18 -15.28 2.64
CA LEU A 6 3.19 -15.72 3.60
C LEU A 6 2.74 -17.00 4.30
N ASN A 7 3.53 -17.46 5.27
CA ASN A 7 3.16 -18.59 6.12
C ASN A 7 1.89 -18.27 6.95
N ASP A 8 1.22 -19.33 7.41
CA ASP A 8 0.06 -19.25 8.31
C ASP A 8 -1.12 -18.42 7.75
N GLY A 9 -1.17 -18.27 6.43
CA GLY A 9 -2.25 -17.58 5.73
C GLY A 9 -2.21 -16.06 5.77
N LEU A 10 -1.11 -15.48 6.25
CA LEU A 10 -0.86 -14.04 6.16
C LEU A 10 -0.61 -13.63 4.69
N MET A 11 -0.87 -12.37 4.36
CA MET A 11 -0.67 -11.84 3.03
C MET A 11 -0.04 -10.46 3.05
N VAL A 12 0.80 -10.19 2.06
CA VAL A 12 1.39 -8.88 1.84
C VAL A 12 1.05 -8.40 0.43
N ILE A 13 0.56 -7.17 0.35
CA ILE A 13 0.37 -6.45 -0.90
C ILE A 13 1.62 -5.62 -1.16
N LEU A 14 2.19 -5.75 -2.35
CA LEU A 14 3.24 -4.87 -2.85
C LEU A 14 2.57 -3.69 -3.56
N GLY A 15 2.57 -2.55 -2.88
CA GLY A 15 1.92 -1.32 -3.30
C GLY A 15 2.48 -0.79 -4.63
N GLY A 16 3.79 -0.90 -4.84
CA GLY A 16 4.41 -0.36 -6.05
C GLY A 16 4.19 1.15 -6.18
N ASP A 17 4.37 1.67 -7.39
CA ASP A 17 4.18 3.08 -7.71
C ASP A 17 2.71 3.52 -7.75
N CYS A 18 1.74 2.68 -7.34
CA CYS A 18 0.37 3.18 -7.13
C CYS A 18 0.17 3.75 -5.72
N CYS A 19 1.10 3.50 -4.80
CA CYS A 19 1.02 3.96 -3.42
C CYS A 19 2.42 4.26 -2.87
N HIS A 20 2.90 5.47 -3.15
CA HIS A 20 4.28 5.88 -2.86
C HIS A 20 4.49 6.29 -1.39
N SER A 21 3.43 6.75 -0.70
CA SER A 21 3.51 7.23 0.68
C SER A 21 2.38 6.70 1.54
N ARG A 22 2.65 6.56 2.85
CA ARG A 22 1.67 6.15 3.85
C ARG A 22 0.49 7.12 3.92
N GLN A 23 0.75 8.39 3.69
CA GLN A 23 -0.24 9.47 3.76
C GLN A 23 -1.26 9.34 2.65
N LEU A 24 -0.84 8.95 1.44
CA LEU A 24 -1.74 8.60 0.34
C LEU A 24 -2.59 7.36 0.67
N LEU A 25 -1.96 6.28 1.19
CA LEU A 25 -2.68 5.07 1.59
C LEU A 25 -3.78 5.38 2.61
N LEU A 26 -3.45 6.17 3.63
CA LEU A 26 -4.38 6.54 4.70
C LEU A 26 -5.42 7.57 4.25
N GLY A 27 -5.31 8.11 3.03
CA GLY A 27 -6.19 9.16 2.51
C GLY A 27 -6.02 10.52 3.20
N LYS A 28 -4.86 10.75 3.83
CA LYS A 28 -4.49 12.06 4.40
C LYS A 28 -4.01 13.03 3.33
N GLU A 29 -3.50 12.49 2.22
CA GLU A 29 -3.08 13.23 1.03
C GLU A 29 -3.83 12.72 -0.20
N GLN A 30 -3.78 13.49 -1.28
CA GLN A 30 -4.35 13.13 -2.57
C GLN A 30 -3.26 13.02 -3.64
N ILE A 31 -3.59 12.31 -4.72
CA ILE A 31 -2.76 12.25 -5.93
C ILE A 31 -2.57 13.68 -6.46
N ALA A 32 -1.32 14.06 -6.64
CA ALA A 32 -0.97 15.37 -7.20
C ALA A 32 -1.39 15.46 -8.67
N ILE A 33 -1.99 16.60 -9.02
CA ILE A 33 -2.31 16.99 -10.39
C ILE A 33 -1.59 18.32 -10.61
N LEU A 34 -0.74 18.37 -11.62
CA LEU A 34 0.02 19.57 -11.99
C LEU A 34 -0.90 20.60 -12.65
N GLU A 35 -0.47 21.85 -12.74
CA GLU A 35 -1.27 22.95 -13.33
C GLU A 35 -1.70 22.69 -14.77
N ASN A 36 -0.90 21.94 -15.53
CA ASN A 36 -1.21 21.52 -16.90
C ASN A 36 -2.17 20.30 -16.96
N GLY A 37 -2.72 19.87 -15.83
CA GLY A 37 -3.64 18.73 -15.72
C GLY A 37 -2.95 17.36 -15.70
N THR A 38 -1.62 17.29 -15.77
CA THR A 38 -0.90 16.00 -15.79
C THR A 38 -0.65 15.45 -14.39
N SER A 39 -0.52 14.13 -14.30
CA SER A 39 -0.15 13.42 -13.08
C SER A 39 0.89 12.35 -13.42
N LEU A 40 1.58 11.84 -12.42
CA LEU A 40 2.42 10.65 -12.57
C LEU A 40 1.59 9.39 -12.84
N HIS A 41 0.28 9.43 -12.53
CA HIS A 41 -0.66 8.38 -12.85
C HIS A 41 -1.42 8.72 -14.13
N GLU A 42 -1.43 7.79 -15.08
CA GLU A 42 -2.19 7.91 -16.32
C GLU A 42 -3.70 7.89 -16.08
N ASP A 43 -4.17 7.00 -15.20
CA ASP A 43 -5.56 6.90 -14.77
C ASP A 43 -5.69 7.18 -13.27
N ILE A 44 -6.04 8.43 -12.97
CA ILE A 44 -6.17 8.93 -11.60
C ILE A 44 -7.32 8.22 -10.86
N ASP A 45 -8.43 7.96 -11.54
CA ASP A 45 -9.63 7.40 -10.90
C ASP A 45 -9.43 5.92 -10.56
N THR A 46 -8.85 5.15 -11.48
CA THR A 46 -8.45 3.76 -11.23
C THR A 46 -7.40 3.70 -10.12
N THR A 47 -6.47 4.66 -10.07
CA THR A 47 -5.46 4.71 -8.99
C THR A 47 -6.11 4.98 -7.64
N LYS A 48 -7.00 5.98 -7.53
CA LYS A 48 -7.76 6.29 -6.31
C LYS A 48 -8.54 5.07 -5.81
N GLU A 49 -9.24 4.40 -6.73
CA GLU A 49 -10.03 3.21 -6.40
C GLU A 49 -9.13 2.06 -5.92
N THR A 50 -7.97 1.87 -6.53
CA THR A 50 -7.00 0.85 -6.13
C THR A 50 -6.46 1.11 -4.72
N ILE A 51 -6.10 2.36 -4.40
CA ILE A 51 -5.65 2.76 -3.06
C ILE A 51 -6.77 2.51 -2.04
N ARG A 52 -8.00 2.94 -2.35
CA ARG A 52 -9.17 2.77 -1.47
C ARG A 52 -9.42 1.29 -1.16
N ARG A 53 -9.48 0.43 -2.18
CA ARG A 53 -9.68 -1.02 -2.02
C ARG A 53 -8.57 -1.67 -1.21
N SER A 54 -7.33 -1.27 -1.43
CA SER A 54 -6.18 -1.81 -0.71
C SER A 54 -6.25 -1.46 0.78
N ARG A 55 -6.57 -0.20 1.11
CA ARG A 55 -6.81 0.23 2.50
C ARG A 55 -7.94 -0.59 3.15
N GLU A 56 -9.09 -0.69 2.49
CA GLU A 56 -10.23 -1.43 3.02
C GLU A 56 -9.93 -2.91 3.24
N TRP A 57 -9.13 -3.52 2.38
CA TRP A 57 -8.75 -4.91 2.54
C TRP A 57 -7.86 -5.10 3.77
N VAL A 58 -6.86 -4.23 3.96
CA VAL A 58 -6.01 -4.23 5.15
C VAL A 58 -6.85 -4.04 6.42
N GLU A 59 -7.75 -3.06 6.43
CA GLU A 59 -8.64 -2.79 7.58
C GLU A 59 -9.55 -3.98 7.92
N LYS A 60 -10.18 -4.60 6.91
CA LYS A 60 -11.08 -5.75 7.10
C LYS A 60 -10.34 -7.05 7.44
N SER A 61 -9.04 -7.13 7.19
CA SER A 61 -8.24 -8.34 7.40
C SER A 61 -7.91 -8.64 8.87
N ASN A 62 -8.19 -7.71 9.78
CA ASN A 62 -7.86 -7.84 11.21
C ASN A 62 -6.38 -8.21 11.46
N GLY A 63 -5.47 -7.59 10.70
CA GLY A 63 -4.02 -7.78 10.82
C GLY A 63 -3.46 -9.02 10.12
N THR A 64 -4.24 -9.67 9.25
CA THR A 64 -3.78 -10.80 8.42
C THR A 64 -3.27 -10.38 7.05
N VAL A 65 -3.60 -9.17 6.60
CA VAL A 65 -3.09 -8.55 5.37
C VAL A 65 -2.31 -7.29 5.74
N GLY A 66 -1.11 -7.15 5.17
CA GLY A 66 -0.29 -5.94 5.23
C GLY A 66 -0.02 -5.39 3.83
N ILE A 67 0.45 -4.14 3.75
CA ILE A 67 0.87 -3.52 2.49
C ILE A 67 2.26 -2.92 2.66
N ILE A 68 3.14 -3.20 1.71
CA ILE A 68 4.47 -2.60 1.59
C ILE A 68 4.40 -1.53 0.52
N LEU A 69 4.83 -0.33 0.86
CA LEU A 69 4.88 0.81 -0.05
C LEU A 69 6.24 0.87 -0.74
N ALA A 70 6.28 1.30 -1.99
CA ALA A 70 7.50 1.21 -2.81
C ALA A 70 8.62 2.16 -2.34
N HIS A 71 8.28 3.29 -1.73
CA HIS A 71 9.22 4.34 -1.35
C HIS A 71 9.07 4.74 0.13
N ASP A 72 8.48 3.88 0.95
CA ASP A 72 8.43 4.07 2.39
C ASP A 72 9.66 3.43 3.02
N GLY A 73 10.58 4.26 3.54
CA GLY A 73 11.81 3.82 4.18
C GLY A 73 11.58 3.04 5.48
N GLU A 74 10.35 3.04 6.01
CA GLU A 74 10.00 2.42 7.29
C GLU A 74 9.03 1.24 7.09
N LEU A 75 9.58 0.12 6.59
CA LEU A 75 8.83 -1.11 6.34
C LEU A 75 8.10 -1.66 7.60
N ALA A 76 8.75 -1.56 8.77
CA ALA A 76 8.22 -2.11 10.02
C ALA A 76 6.93 -1.42 10.47
N ASP A 77 6.79 -0.12 10.19
CA ASP A 77 5.63 0.68 10.60
C ASP A 77 4.44 0.50 9.64
N ALA A 78 4.70 0.04 8.42
CA ALA A 78 3.71 -0.29 7.39
C ALA A 78 3.00 -1.63 7.62
N LEU A 79 3.54 -2.52 8.45
CA LEU A 79 3.08 -3.90 8.55
C LEU A 79 2.51 -4.24 9.93
N PRO A 80 1.43 -5.04 10.00
CA PRO A 80 1.00 -5.68 11.24
C PRO A 80 2.14 -6.49 11.88
N SER A 81 2.24 -6.46 13.21
CA SER A 81 3.34 -7.09 13.95
C SER A 81 3.51 -8.59 13.69
N LYS A 82 2.42 -9.30 13.33
CA LYS A 82 2.46 -10.72 12.92
C LYS A 82 3.18 -10.92 11.59
N ILE A 83 2.98 -9.99 10.66
CA ILE A 83 3.59 -10.00 9.32
C ILE A 83 5.05 -9.55 9.40
N ALA A 84 5.33 -8.46 10.13
CA ALA A 84 6.68 -7.92 10.27
C ALA A 84 7.70 -8.95 10.79
N LYS A 85 7.27 -9.89 11.65
CA LYS A 85 8.12 -10.97 12.18
C LYS A 85 8.49 -12.04 11.15
N GLN A 86 7.78 -12.13 10.03
CA GLN A 86 8.00 -13.15 8.99
C GLN A 86 8.77 -12.62 7.79
N ILE A 87 9.04 -11.32 7.73
CA ILE A 87 9.80 -10.68 6.65
C ILE A 87 11.16 -10.27 7.20
N GLN A 88 12.22 -10.81 6.61
CA GLN A 88 13.59 -10.35 6.87
C GLN A 88 14.00 -9.45 5.71
N VAL A 89 14.39 -8.22 6.03
CA VAL A 89 15.07 -7.34 5.07
C VAL A 89 16.51 -7.84 4.99
N ALA A 90 16.96 -8.20 3.78
CA ALA A 90 18.31 -8.66 3.51
C ALA A 90 19.34 -7.53 3.68
#